data_AF-A0A351L7V5-F1
#
_entry.id   AF-A0A351L7V5-F1
#
_cell.length_a   1.000
_cell.length_b   1.000
_cell.length_c   1.000
_cell.angle_alpha   90.00
_cell.angle_beta   90.00
_cell.angle_gamma   90.00
#
_symmetry.space_group_name_H-M   'P 1'
#
loop_
_entity.id
_entity.type
_entity.pdbx_description
1 polymer ?
#
loop_
_entity_poly.entity_id
_entity_poly.type
_entity_poly.pdbx_seq_one_letter_code
_entity_poly.pdbx_strand_id
1 'polypeptide(L)'
;MGLVRDVTSCSTSVVSELDRQLLAQMNLIVPNVLVSFIDLSVDIGEPVWPLLQPPAKAALARAISDRGRQMVVNSAYRTIAQQLILFNHAQRNRCGISIAA
;
A
#
# COMPACT_ATOMS: atom_id res chain seq x y z
N MET A 1 15.64 -18.05 5.04
CA MET A 1 15.20 -17.01 4.09
C MET A 1 13.95 -17.55 3.39
N GLY A 2 12.77 -16.98 3.66
CA GLY A 2 11.48 -17.50 3.17
C GLY A 2 11.07 -16.82 1.86
N LEU A 3 10.32 -17.52 1.02
CA LEU A 3 9.75 -16.94 -0.20
C LEU A 3 8.43 -16.21 0.12
N VAL A 4 8.06 -15.22 -0.68
CA VAL A 4 6.77 -14.50 -0.53
C VAL A 4 5.57 -15.47 -0.53
N ARG A 5 5.65 -16.56 -1.30
CA ARG A 5 4.61 -17.59 -1.36
C ARG A 5 4.44 -18.42 -0.08
N ASP A 6 5.44 -18.40 0.81
CA ASP A 6 5.48 -19.18 2.04
C ASP A 6 4.97 -18.39 3.24
N VAL A 7 4.63 -17.11 3.06
CA VAL A 7 4.03 -16.26 4.10
C VAL A 7 2.68 -16.86 4.55
N THR A 8 2.53 -17.02 5.86
CA THR A 8 1.32 -17.55 6.51
C THR A 8 0.67 -16.55 7.47
N SER A 9 1.40 -15.52 7.92
CA SER A 9 0.87 -14.44 8.76
C SER A 9 -0.19 -13.64 8.03
N CYS A 10 -1.25 -13.20 8.72
CA CYS A 10 -2.31 -12.34 8.16
C CYS A 10 -1.92 -10.86 8.05
N SER A 11 -0.63 -10.59 7.85
CA SER A 11 -0.07 -9.27 7.65
C SER A 11 0.86 -9.28 6.45
N THR A 12 0.86 -8.19 5.69
CA THR A 12 1.81 -7.94 4.61
C THR A 12 3.11 -7.28 5.10
N SER A 13 3.21 -6.90 6.38
CA SER A 13 4.40 -6.23 6.94
C SER A 13 5.69 -7.06 6.87
N VAL A 14 5.57 -8.39 6.69
CA VAL A 14 6.72 -9.30 6.54
C VAL A 14 7.57 -9.00 5.30
N VAL A 15 7.03 -8.32 4.29
CA VAL A 15 7.77 -7.92 3.07
C VAL A 15 8.15 -6.44 3.06
N SER A 16 8.04 -5.71 4.17
CA SER A 16 8.28 -4.25 4.19
C SER A 16 9.65 -3.82 3.65
N GLU A 17 10.71 -4.59 3.90
CA GLU A 17 12.05 -4.26 3.36
C GLU A 17 12.19 -4.58 1.87
N LEU A 18 11.46 -5.57 1.37
CA LEU A 18 11.37 -5.82 -0.08
C LEU A 18 10.55 -4.72 -0.76
N ASP A 19 9.46 -4.28 -0.12
CA ASP A 19 8.63 -3.18 -0.59
C ASP A 19 9.43 -1.89 -0.76
N ARG A 20 10.27 -1.54 0.23
CA ARG A 20 11.18 -0.40 0.15
C ARG A 20 12.11 -0.47 -1.06
N GLN A 21 12.67 -1.66 -1.32
CA GLN A 21 13.54 -1.87 -2.49
C GLN A 21 12.75 -1.71 -3.80
N LEU A 22 11.56 -2.29 -3.89
CA LEU A 22 10.69 -2.15 -5.06
C LEU A 22 10.31 -0.69 -5.34
N LEU A 23 9.90 0.04 -4.29
CA LEU A 23 9.56 1.46 -4.38
C LEU A 23 10.76 2.31 -4.80
N ALA A 24 11.96 2.02 -4.27
CA ALA A 24 13.18 2.69 -4.68
C ALA A 24 13.48 2.44 -6.17
N GLN A 25 13.35 1.21 -6.66
CA GLN A 25 13.54 0.89 -8.08
C GLN A 25 12.49 1.58 -8.96
N MET A 26 11.23 1.60 -8.56
CA MET A 26 10.18 2.33 -9.29
C MET A 26 10.53 3.81 -9.45
N ASN A 27 11.01 4.45 -8.39
CA ASN A 27 11.40 5.85 -8.42
C ASN A 27 12.68 6.12 -9.24
N LEU A 28 13.59 5.14 -9.34
CA LEU A 28 14.75 5.24 -10.23
C LEU A 28 14.35 5.16 -11.72
N ILE A 29 13.39 4.31 -12.07
CA ILE A 29 12.93 4.13 -13.46
C ILE A 29 12.04 5.30 -13.90
N VAL A 30 11.08 5.68 -13.06
CA VAL A 30 10.19 6.82 -13.29
C VAL A 30 10.19 7.71 -12.05
N PRO A 31 10.99 8.79 -12.04
CA PRO A 31 11.04 9.71 -10.91
C PRO A 31 9.66 10.25 -10.54
N ASN A 32 9.34 10.23 -9.25
CA ASN A 32 8.07 10.71 -8.70
C ASN A 32 6.82 10.00 -9.26
N VAL A 33 6.95 8.77 -9.76
CA VAL A 33 5.80 7.94 -10.17
C VAL A 33 4.78 7.77 -9.04
N LEU A 34 5.27 7.75 -7.80
CA LEU A 34 4.49 7.79 -6.59
C LEU A 34 5.06 8.89 -5.68
N VAL A 35 4.17 9.60 -4.99
CA VAL A 35 4.49 10.66 -4.04
C VAL A 35 3.78 10.42 -2.71
N SER A 36 4.41 10.84 -1.63
CA SER A 36 3.84 10.77 -0.29
C SER A 36 2.66 11.72 -0.12
N PHE A 37 1.63 11.28 0.60
CA PHE A 37 0.50 12.11 1.01
C PHE A 37 0.41 12.33 2.53
N ILE A 38 1.45 11.99 3.30
CA ILE A 38 1.42 12.15 4.78
C ILE A 38 1.26 13.61 5.22
N ASP A 39 1.52 14.57 4.32
CA ASP A 39 1.34 16.00 4.51
C ASP A 39 -0.13 16.45 4.47
N LEU A 40 -1.06 15.59 4.05
CA LEU A 40 -2.50 15.86 4.06
C LEU A 40 -3.12 15.58 5.43
N SER A 41 -4.36 16.06 5.67
CA SER A 41 -5.11 15.74 6.89
C SER A 41 -5.66 14.30 6.86
N VAL A 42 -4.74 13.35 7.05
CA VAL A 42 -5.00 11.91 7.08
C VAL A 42 -4.56 11.31 8.41
N ASP A 43 -5.19 10.20 8.78
CA ASP A 43 -4.73 9.27 9.81
C ASP A 43 -4.47 7.93 9.12
N ILE A 44 -3.27 7.39 9.29
CA ILE A 44 -2.80 6.23 8.52
C ILE A 44 -2.47 5.09 9.50
N GLY A 45 -3.14 3.96 9.31
CA GLY A 45 -2.80 2.73 10.06
C GLY A 45 -1.60 1.99 9.45
N GLU A 46 -0.92 1.17 10.25
CA GLU A 46 0.08 0.22 9.73
C GLU A 46 -0.60 -1.09 9.28
N PRO A 47 -0.14 -1.76 8.19
CA PRO A 47 1.00 -1.47 7.32
C PRO A 47 0.58 -0.83 5.98
N VAL A 48 0.33 0.48 5.97
CA VAL A 48 -0.01 1.23 4.74
C VAL A 48 1.22 1.95 4.20
N TRP A 49 1.48 1.84 2.90
CA TRP A 49 2.43 2.73 2.20
C TRP A 49 1.69 4.00 1.77
N PRO A 50 1.93 5.17 2.40
CA PRO A 50 1.16 6.38 2.13
C PRO A 50 1.62 7.09 0.86
N LEU A 51 1.56 6.35 -0.25
CA LEU A 51 2.05 6.74 -1.56
C LEU A 51 0.89 6.70 -2.56
N LEU A 52 0.85 7.67 -3.47
CA LEU A 52 -0.13 7.77 -4.56
C LEU A 52 0.54 8.35 -5.80
N GLN A 53 -0.04 8.11 -6.98
CA GLN A 53 0.34 8.86 -8.17
C GLN A 53 0.05 10.37 -7.94
N PRO A 54 0.85 11.30 -8.50
CA PRO A 54 0.67 12.73 -8.25
C PRO A 54 -0.75 13.28 -8.50
N PRO A 55 -1.45 12.91 -9.60
CA PRO A 55 -2.84 13.33 -9.81
C PRO A 55 -3.81 12.79 -8.74
N ALA A 56 -3.55 11.57 -8.23
CA ALA A 56 -4.36 10.97 -7.18
C ALA A 56 -4.14 11.66 -5.82
N LYS A 57 -2.90 12.07 -5.49
CA LYS A 57 -2.63 12.92 -4.31
C LYS A 57 -3.42 14.24 -4.40
N ALA A 58 -3.42 14.90 -5.57
CA ALA A 58 -4.16 16.14 -5.77
C ALA A 58 -5.68 15.95 -5.63
N ALA A 59 -6.22 14.83 -6.11
CA ALA A 59 -7.62 14.49 -5.94
C ALA A 59 -7.97 14.18 -4.47
N LEU A 60 -7.11 13.45 -3.76
CA LEU A 60 -7.27 13.16 -2.34
C LEU A 60 -7.27 14.45 -1.51
N ALA A 61 -6.36 15.40 -1.80
CA ALA A 61 -6.32 16.69 -1.12
C ALA A 61 -7.64 17.46 -1.25
N ARG A 62 -8.25 17.48 -2.45
CA ARG A 62 -9.58 18.07 -2.67
C ARG A 62 -10.65 17.35 -1.85
N ALA A 63 -10.69 16.02 -1.90
CA ALA A 63 -11.69 15.23 -1.16
C ALA A 63 -11.60 15.43 0.36
N ILE A 64 -10.38 15.57 0.90
CA ILE A 64 -10.15 15.88 2.32
C ILE A 64 -10.65 17.29 2.67
N SER A 65 -10.32 18.27 1.81
CA SER A 65 -10.79 19.66 1.97
C SER A 65 -12.32 19.74 1.97
N ASP A 66 -12.98 19.11 0.99
CA ASP A 66 -14.44 19.09 0.86
C ASP A 66 -15.11 18.40 2.05
N ARG A 67 -14.47 17.36 2.60
CA ARG A 67 -14.96 16.64 3.78
C ARG A 67 -14.84 17.48 5.07
N GLY A 68 -13.89 18.40 5.14
CA GLY A 68 -13.68 19.30 6.29
C GLY A 68 -13.27 18.61 7.60
N ARG A 69 -12.87 17.34 7.55
CA ARG A 69 -12.37 16.55 8.70
C ARG A 69 -11.33 15.53 8.27
N GLN A 70 -10.47 15.14 9.20
CA GLN A 70 -9.41 14.16 8.99
C GLN A 70 -9.96 12.86 8.39
N MET A 71 -9.24 12.30 7.42
CA MET A 71 -9.60 11.05 6.74
C MET A 71 -8.74 9.89 7.26
N VAL A 72 -9.38 8.82 7.73
CA VAL A 72 -8.67 7.58 8.07
C VAL A 72 -8.42 6.77 6.80
N VAL A 73 -7.16 6.42 6.54
CA VAL A 73 -6.71 5.64 5.38
C VAL A 73 -6.17 4.30 5.86
N ASN A 74 -6.87 3.22 5.52
CA ASN A 74 -6.54 1.85 5.91
C ASN A 74 -5.78 1.07 4.81
N SER A 75 -5.68 1.63 3.61
CA SER A 75 -4.98 1.05 2.46
C SER A 75 -4.69 2.14 1.44
N ALA A 76 -3.55 2.03 0.77
CA ALA A 76 -3.12 2.94 -0.29
C ALA A 76 -2.32 2.15 -1.33
N TYR A 77 -1.19 2.66 -1.82
CA TYR A 77 -0.36 1.90 -2.75
C TYR A 77 0.05 0.55 -2.13
N ARG A 78 -0.08 -0.51 -2.93
CA ARG A 78 0.33 -1.86 -2.57
C ARG A 78 1.36 -2.34 -3.57
N THR A 79 2.50 -2.80 -3.08
CA THR A 79 3.55 -3.32 -3.96
C THR A 79 3.14 -4.66 -4.57
N ILE A 80 3.86 -5.08 -5.62
CA ILE A 80 3.67 -6.43 -6.18
C ILE A 80 3.95 -7.54 -5.16
N ALA A 81 4.86 -7.32 -4.19
CA ALA A 81 5.16 -8.30 -3.16
C ALA A 81 3.99 -8.44 -2.16
N GLN A 82 3.44 -7.33 -1.67
CA GLN A 82 2.26 -7.35 -0.81
C GLN A 82 1.04 -7.95 -1.54
N GLN A 83 0.85 -7.59 -2.82
CA GLN A 83 -0.26 -8.12 -3.61
C GLN A 83 -0.12 -9.63 -3.85
N LEU A 84 1.11 -10.12 -4.04
CA LEU A 84 1.36 -11.55 -4.17
C LEU A 84 1.03 -12.31 -2.88
N ILE A 85 1.28 -11.73 -1.69
CA ILE A 85 0.83 -12.32 -0.41
C ILE A 85 -0.70 -12.44 -0.39
N LEU A 86 -1.42 -11.35 -0.68
CA LEU A 86 -2.88 -11.35 -0.67
C LEU A 86 -3.47 -12.33 -1.69
N PHE A 87 -2.89 -12.40 -2.88
CA PHE A 87 -3.25 -13.40 -3.88
C PHE A 87 -3.06 -14.83 -3.36
N ASN A 88 -1.90 -15.13 -2.78
CA ASN A 88 -1.61 -16.45 -2.21
C ASN A 88 -2.52 -16.80 -1.02
N HIS A 89 -2.96 -15.81 -0.24
CA HIS A 89 -3.95 -16.01 0.81
C HIS A 89 -5.34 -16.30 0.25
N ALA A 90 -5.76 -15.57 -0.80
CA ALA A 90 -7.01 -15.83 -1.50
C ALA A 90 -7.07 -17.26 -2.06
N GLN A 91 -6.00 -17.70 -2.75
CA GLN A 91 -5.92 -19.05 -3.31
C GLN A 91 -5.95 -20.17 -2.26
N ARG A 92 -5.66 -19.85 -0.99
CA ARG A 92 -5.57 -20.83 0.11
C ARG A 92 -6.64 -20.61 1.18
N ASN A 93 -7.63 -19.75 0.92
CA ASN A 93 -8.67 -19.36 1.89
C ASN A 93 -8.11 -18.95 3.26
N ARG A 94 -7.02 -18.18 3.27
CA ARG A 94 -6.36 -17.71 4.50
C ARG A 94 -6.77 -16.28 4.84
N CYS A 95 -6.78 -15.97 6.13
CA CYS A 95 -6.90 -14.59 6.64
C CYS A 95 -8.18 -13.85 6.20
N GLY A 96 -9.24 -14.58 5.85
CA GLY A 96 -10.51 -13.99 5.38
C GLY A 96 -10.45 -13.32 4.02
N ILE A 97 -9.38 -13.53 3.24
CA ILE A 97 -9.24 -12.93 1.91
C ILE A 97 -9.95 -13.83 0.89
N SER A 98 -11.05 -13.33 0.31
CA SER A 98 -11.84 -14.03 -0.72
C SER A 98 -11.53 -13.56 -2.14
N ILE A 99 -11.13 -12.30 -2.29
CA ILE A 99 -10.65 -11.70 -3.53
C ILE A 99 -9.45 -10.80 -3.21
N ALA A 100 -8.46 -10.76 -4.10
CA ALA A 100 -7.35 -9.81 -4.02
C ALA A 100 -7.55 -8.74 -5.10
N ALA A 101 -7.71 -7.48 -4.67
CA ALA A 101 -7.85 -6.29 -5.53
C ALA A 101 -6.49 -5.75 -5.95
#